data_AF-A0A0C4ETT3-F1
#
_entry.id   AF-A0A0C4ETT3-F1
#
_cell.length_a   1.000
_cell.length_b   1.000
_cell.length_c   1.000
_cell.angle_alpha   90.00
_cell.angle_beta   90.00
_cell.angle_gamma   90.00
#
_symmetry.space_group_name_H-M   'P 1'
#
loop_
_entity.id
_entity.type
_entity.pdbx_description
1 polymer ?
#
loop_
_entity_poly.entity_id
_entity_poly.type
_entity_poly.pdbx_seq_one_letter_code
_entity_poly.pdbx_strand_id
1 'polypeptide(L)'
;MTSIDSIVIPCPFDAHVHLRQPGELLELVVAQIASGGIQSVYVMPNTVPPITTLEMAVKYRQTLEKLEPSIQFFISLYLSPSLTPSDIRRAKACGVSGVKSYPRGVTTNSAEGVESYEIYYPVFEAMEQENLVLNLHGEVPSTQTGVSVFSTTRTSLSQDFYGGLEG
;
A
#
# COMPACT_ATOMS: atom_id res chain seq x y z
N MET A 1 -6.55 -28.68 31.66
CA MET A 1 -6.42 -27.55 30.72
C MET A 1 -6.76 -26.29 31.47
N THR A 2 -5.83 -25.34 31.58
CA THR A 2 -6.15 -24.00 32.09
C THR A 2 -6.97 -23.26 31.05
N SER A 3 -8.20 -22.88 31.39
CA SER A 3 -9.04 -21.99 30.58
C SER A 3 -8.36 -20.61 30.52
N ILE A 4 -8.29 -20.02 29.33
CA ILE A 4 -7.92 -18.61 29.18
C ILE A 4 -9.22 -17.83 29.02
N ASP A 5 -9.55 -17.02 30.01
CA ASP A 5 -10.82 -16.27 30.05
C ASP A 5 -10.71 -14.89 29.39
N SER A 6 -9.50 -14.35 29.21
CA SER A 6 -9.27 -13.08 28.52
C SER A 6 -7.86 -12.95 27.94
N ILE A 7 -7.76 -12.14 26.87
CA ILE A 7 -6.50 -11.69 26.26
C ILE A 7 -6.61 -10.17 26.07
N VAL A 8 -5.58 -9.44 26.49
CA VAL A 8 -5.48 -7.99 26.31
C VAL A 8 -4.55 -7.71 25.13
N ILE A 9 -5.06 -7.01 24.12
CA ILE A 9 -4.28 -6.54 22.97
C ILE A 9 -4.14 -5.02 23.09
N PRO A 10 -2.95 -4.51 23.47
CA PRO A 10 -2.74 -3.07 23.56
C PRO A 10 -2.68 -2.46 22.16
N CYS A 11 -3.37 -1.33 21.98
CA CYS A 11 -3.39 -0.51 20.76
C CYS A 11 -3.46 -1.32 19.45
N PRO A 12 -4.54 -2.10 19.21
CA PRO A 12 -4.69 -2.87 17.99
C PRO A 12 -4.60 -1.97 16.75
N PHE A 13 -3.75 -2.37 15.81
CA PHE A 13 -3.46 -1.63 14.58
C PHE A 13 -3.79 -2.47 13.36
N ASP A 14 -4.65 -1.96 12.48
CA ASP A 14 -4.87 -2.53 11.16
C ASP A 14 -3.99 -1.82 10.13
N ALA A 15 -2.96 -2.53 9.65
CA ALA A 15 -1.96 -1.98 8.73
C ALA A 15 -2.44 -1.86 7.28
N HIS A 16 -3.68 -2.24 6.93
CA HIS A 16 -4.17 -2.12 5.56
C HIS A 16 -5.70 -2.03 5.51
N VAL A 17 -6.24 -0.81 5.42
CA VAL A 17 -7.69 -0.56 5.40
C VAL A 17 -8.14 0.24 4.20
N HIS A 18 -9.25 -0.18 3.58
CA HIS A 18 -9.93 0.56 2.51
C HIS A 18 -11.21 1.21 3.02
N LEU A 19 -11.13 2.51 3.33
CA LEU A 19 -12.25 3.30 3.90
C LEU A 19 -13.22 3.86 2.85
N ARG A 20 -12.87 3.79 1.56
CA ARG A 20 -13.71 4.27 0.43
C ARG A 20 -13.89 5.78 0.41
N GLN A 21 -14.71 6.28 -0.50
CA GLN A 21 -14.93 7.72 -0.72
C GLN A 21 -15.90 8.28 0.33
N PRO A 22 -15.87 9.60 0.61
CA PRO A 22 -16.86 10.24 1.46
C PRO A 22 -18.31 9.91 1.05
N GLY A 23 -19.10 9.44 2.02
CA GLY A 23 -20.48 9.00 1.83
C GLY A 23 -20.85 7.86 2.78
N GLU A 24 -22.05 7.30 2.62
CA GLU A 24 -22.63 6.29 3.51
C GLU A 24 -21.73 5.07 3.74
N LEU A 25 -21.02 4.62 2.70
CA LEU A 25 -20.13 3.46 2.82
C LEU A 25 -18.90 3.75 3.69
N LEU A 26 -18.35 4.97 3.64
CA LEU A 26 -17.26 5.38 4.52
C LEU A 26 -17.73 5.39 5.98
N GLU A 27 -18.89 6.00 6.24
CA GLU A 27 -19.49 6.09 7.57
C GLU A 27 -19.73 4.69 8.17
N LEU A 28 -20.30 3.80 7.37
CA LEU A 28 -20.52 2.41 7.77
C LEU A 28 -19.20 1.69 8.11
N VAL A 29 -18.19 1.79 7.25
CA VAL A 29 -16.91 1.09 7.44
C VAL A 29 -16.17 1.62 8.66
N VAL A 30 -16.12 2.94 8.86
CA VAL A 30 -15.46 3.54 10.03
C VAL A 30 -16.13 3.10 11.33
N ALA A 31 -17.46 3.07 11.38
CA ALA A 31 -18.20 2.56 12.54
C ALA A 31 -17.87 1.08 12.84
N GLN A 32 -17.64 0.25 11.82
CA GLN A 32 -17.24 -1.15 12.01
C GLN A 32 -15.81 -1.30 12.55
N ILE A 33 -14.90 -0.39 12.19
CA ILE A 33 -13.53 -0.42 12.72
C ILE A 33 -13.54 -0.08 14.22
N ALA A 34 -14.31 0.95 14.60
CA ALA A 34 -14.46 1.34 16.00
C ALA A 34 -15.11 0.22 16.84
N SER A 35 -16.19 -0.39 16.33
CA SER A 35 -16.86 -1.50 17.03
C SER A 35 -16.01 -2.77 17.10
N GLY A 36 -15.10 -2.96 16.14
CA GLY A 36 -14.11 -4.05 16.14
C GLY A 36 -12.97 -3.88 17.14
N GLY A 37 -12.88 -2.74 17.84
CA GLY A 37 -11.85 -2.48 18.85
C GLY A 37 -10.49 -2.08 18.28
N ILE A 38 -10.41 -1.75 17.00
CA ILE A 38 -9.19 -1.23 16.36
C ILE A 38 -9.01 0.24 16.74
N GLN A 39 -7.82 0.60 17.21
CA GLN A 39 -7.52 1.97 17.67
C GLN A 39 -6.76 2.79 16.62
N SER A 40 -6.18 2.12 15.63
CA SER A 40 -5.31 2.76 14.66
C SER A 40 -5.37 2.03 13.33
N VAL A 41 -5.40 2.76 12.23
CA VAL A 41 -5.50 2.16 10.89
C VAL A 41 -4.58 2.83 9.88
N TYR A 42 -4.00 2.04 8.99
CA TYR A 42 -3.27 2.52 7.83
C TYR A 42 -4.18 2.53 6.60
N VAL A 43 -4.47 3.73 6.11
CA VAL A 43 -5.53 3.98 5.14
C VAL A 43 -4.97 3.95 3.72
N MET A 44 -5.55 3.08 2.89
CA MET A 44 -5.18 2.90 1.50
C MET A 44 -5.73 4.04 0.60
N PRO A 45 -5.00 4.50 -0.41
CA PRO A 45 -5.30 5.75 -1.13
C PRO A 45 -6.07 5.55 -2.45
N ASN A 46 -6.54 4.33 -2.75
CA ASN A 46 -7.21 3.99 -4.02
C ASN A 46 -8.71 4.35 -4.02
N THR A 47 -9.05 5.53 -3.50
CA THR A 47 -10.37 6.15 -3.65
C THR A 47 -10.65 6.50 -5.11
N VAL A 48 -11.81 7.09 -5.40
CA VAL A 48 -12.16 7.57 -6.74
C VAL A 48 -12.49 9.06 -6.62
N PRO A 49 -11.62 9.97 -7.10
CA PRO A 49 -10.27 9.72 -7.65
C PRO A 49 -9.26 9.22 -6.59
N PRO A 50 -8.12 8.61 -6.98
CA PRO A 50 -7.08 8.19 -6.04
C PRO A 50 -6.42 9.39 -5.34
N ILE A 51 -5.96 9.20 -4.11
CA ILE A 51 -5.32 10.26 -3.31
C ILE A 51 -3.87 10.44 -3.76
N THR A 52 -3.63 11.34 -4.72
CA THR A 52 -2.31 11.57 -5.32
C THR A 52 -1.64 12.86 -4.83
N THR A 53 -2.38 13.76 -4.19
CA THR A 53 -1.84 15.05 -3.70
C THR A 53 -1.98 15.20 -2.18
N LEU A 54 -1.16 16.09 -1.61
CA LEU A 54 -1.17 16.38 -0.19
C LEU A 54 -2.49 17.01 0.24
N GLU A 55 -3.05 17.88 -0.58
CA GLU A 55 -4.31 18.56 -0.30
C GLU A 55 -5.46 17.54 -0.20
N MET A 56 -5.45 16.52 -1.06
CA MET A 56 -6.38 15.40 -0.97
C MET A 56 -6.17 14.60 0.32
N ALA A 57 -4.94 14.25 0.65
CA ALA A 57 -4.61 13.48 1.85
C ALA A 57 -5.01 14.21 3.14
N VAL A 58 -4.72 15.50 3.24
CA VAL A 58 -5.09 16.34 4.39
C VAL A 58 -6.60 16.47 4.51
N LYS A 59 -7.29 16.76 3.40
CA LYS A 59 -8.75 16.86 3.40
C LYS A 59 -9.39 15.54 3.82
N TYR A 60 -8.90 14.42 3.31
CA TYR A 60 -9.41 13.11 3.64
C TYR A 60 -9.18 12.76 5.11
N ARG A 61 -7.98 13.02 5.65
CA ARG A 61 -7.69 12.87 7.09
C ARG A 61 -8.68 13.65 7.95
N GLN A 62 -8.90 14.92 7.63
CA GLN A 62 -9.84 15.78 8.36
C GLN A 62 -11.27 15.25 8.32
N THR A 63 -11.70 14.63 7.21
CA THR A 63 -13.01 13.97 7.14
C THR A 63 -13.07 12.77 8.10
N LEU A 64 -12.03 11.93 8.12
CA LEU A 64 -11.97 10.76 8.99
C LEU A 64 -11.92 11.12 10.47
N GLU A 65 -11.08 12.08 10.85
CA GLU A 65 -10.95 12.56 12.23
C GLU A 65 -12.24 13.20 12.77
N LYS A 66 -13.04 13.83 11.89
CA LYS A 66 -14.36 14.36 12.26
C LYS A 66 -15.39 13.25 12.44
N LEU A 67 -15.29 12.19 11.65
CA LEU A 67 -16.22 11.08 11.67
C LEU A 67 -16.00 10.19 12.89
N GLU A 68 -14.74 9.90 13.22
CA GLU A 68 -14.39 9.08 14.38
C GLU A 68 -13.08 9.57 15.03
N PRO A 69 -13.15 10.46 16.03
CA PRO A 69 -11.97 11.04 16.67
C PRO A 69 -11.21 10.06 17.57
N SER A 70 -11.79 8.90 17.91
CA SER A 70 -11.12 7.89 18.76
C SER A 70 -10.12 7.01 18.01
N ILE A 71 -10.19 6.98 16.66
CA ILE A 71 -9.28 6.21 15.81
C ILE A 71 -8.15 7.09 15.29
N GLN A 72 -6.92 6.58 15.35
CA GLN A 72 -5.77 7.20 14.69
C GLN A 72 -5.66 6.75 13.23
N PHE A 73 -5.72 7.70 12.29
CA PHE A 73 -5.64 7.43 10.86
C PHE A 73 -4.26 7.76 10.28
N PHE A 74 -3.55 6.74 9.82
CA PHE A 74 -2.29 6.85 9.07
C PHE A 74 -2.59 6.92 7.57
N ILE A 75 -2.62 8.12 7.01
CA ILE A 75 -2.96 8.34 5.59
C ILE A 75 -1.74 8.10 4.70
N SER A 76 -1.97 7.45 3.56
CA SER A 76 -0.96 7.25 2.51
C SER A 76 -1.32 7.97 1.22
N LEU A 77 -0.33 8.15 0.33
CA LEU A 77 -0.51 8.63 -1.03
C LEU A 77 -0.49 7.47 -2.03
N TYR A 78 -1.21 7.61 -3.13
CA TYR A 78 -1.13 6.71 -4.27
C TYR A 78 0.14 7.00 -5.05
N LEU A 79 0.92 5.97 -5.40
CA LEU A 79 2.11 6.13 -6.24
C LEU A 79 1.68 6.45 -7.69
N SER A 80 1.73 7.73 -8.07
CA SER A 80 1.38 8.21 -9.41
C SER A 80 2.58 8.84 -10.11
N PRO A 81 2.62 8.87 -11.47
CA PRO A 81 3.71 9.52 -12.22
C PRO A 81 3.90 11.02 -11.92
N SER A 82 2.89 11.68 -11.33
CA SER A 82 2.95 13.08 -10.94
C SER A 82 3.63 13.32 -9.60
N LEU A 83 3.87 12.27 -8.81
CA LEU A 83 4.45 12.40 -7.48
C LEU A 83 5.94 12.74 -7.58
N THR A 84 6.36 13.83 -6.94
CA THR A 84 7.76 14.28 -6.99
C THR A 84 8.49 14.08 -5.66
N PRO A 85 9.84 14.07 -5.66
CA PRO A 85 10.63 14.11 -4.42
C PRO A 85 10.28 15.29 -3.50
N SER A 86 9.91 16.44 -4.07
CA SER A 86 9.47 17.60 -3.29
C SER A 86 8.14 17.35 -2.60
N ASP A 87 7.23 16.65 -3.25
CA ASP A 87 5.94 16.28 -2.66
C ASP A 87 6.12 15.32 -1.49
N ILE A 88 7.06 14.37 -1.59
CA ILE A 88 7.40 13.45 -0.49
C ILE A 88 7.83 14.20 0.77
N ARG A 89 8.75 15.16 0.65
CA ARG A 89 9.22 15.97 1.78
C ARG A 89 8.08 16.77 2.41
N ARG A 90 7.26 17.41 1.58
CA ARG A 90 6.07 18.14 2.06
C ARG A 90 5.06 17.18 2.71
N ALA A 91 4.89 15.98 2.17
CA ALA A 91 3.93 14.99 2.64
C ALA A 91 4.29 14.50 4.04
N LYS A 92 5.58 14.22 4.29
CA LYS A 92 6.10 13.90 5.63
C LYS A 92 5.79 15.01 6.62
N ALA A 93 6.08 16.27 6.27
CA ALA A 93 5.79 17.43 7.11
C ALA A 93 4.28 17.60 7.42
N CYS A 94 3.41 17.17 6.50
CA CYS A 94 1.96 17.17 6.69
C CYS A 94 1.41 15.93 7.41
N GLY A 95 2.25 14.98 7.80
CA GLY A 95 1.86 13.76 8.52
C GLY A 95 1.33 12.63 7.63
N VAL A 96 1.71 12.60 6.35
CA VAL A 96 1.51 11.40 5.51
C VAL A 96 2.45 10.30 6.00
N SER A 97 1.95 9.08 6.07
CA SER A 97 2.65 7.93 6.67
C SER A 97 3.41 7.09 5.65
N GLY A 98 3.04 7.17 4.37
CA GLY A 98 3.73 6.47 3.30
C GLY A 98 3.06 6.59 1.94
N VAL A 99 3.50 5.77 1.00
CA VAL A 99 3.03 5.74 -0.39
C VAL A 99 2.71 4.30 -0.77
N LYS A 100 1.56 4.08 -1.39
CA LYS A 100 1.09 2.77 -1.83
C LYS A 100 1.16 2.63 -3.35
N SER A 101 1.91 1.62 -3.79
CA SER A 101 1.99 1.19 -5.18
C SER A 101 0.90 0.15 -5.50
N TYR A 102 0.29 0.32 -6.67
CA TYR A 102 -0.60 -0.65 -7.30
C TYR A 102 -0.08 -0.92 -8.72
N PRO A 103 0.30 -2.16 -9.07
CA PRO A 103 0.61 -2.52 -10.45
C PRO A 103 -0.59 -2.25 -11.36
N ARG A 104 -0.34 -1.88 -12.61
CA ARG A 104 -1.42 -1.56 -13.55
C ARG A 104 -2.35 -2.75 -13.77
N GLY A 105 -3.65 -2.55 -13.54
CA GLY A 105 -4.70 -3.50 -13.90
C GLY A 105 -4.83 -4.76 -13.04
N VAL A 106 -4.12 -4.88 -11.90
CA VAL A 106 -4.17 -6.10 -11.05
C VAL A 106 -5.22 -6.03 -9.92
N THR A 107 -5.75 -4.84 -9.61
CA THR A 107 -6.74 -4.69 -8.53
C THR A 107 -7.73 -3.53 -8.75
N THR A 108 -8.71 -3.36 -7.86
CA THR A 108 -9.74 -2.32 -7.95
C THR A 108 -9.12 -0.92 -8.04
N ASN A 109 -9.55 -0.13 -9.02
CA ASN A 109 -9.07 1.24 -9.31
C ASN A 109 -7.56 1.34 -9.63
N SER A 110 -6.94 0.29 -10.20
CA SER A 110 -5.52 0.27 -10.59
C SER A 110 -5.26 0.60 -12.07
N ALA A 111 -6.21 1.22 -12.77
CA ALA A 111 -6.04 1.57 -14.19
C ALA A 111 -4.87 2.56 -14.43
N GLU A 112 -4.56 3.38 -13.43
CA GLU A 112 -3.42 4.32 -13.37
C GLU A 112 -2.18 3.71 -12.69
N GLY A 113 -2.15 2.39 -12.50
CA GLY A 113 -1.09 1.69 -11.78
C GLY A 113 0.27 1.68 -12.47
N VAL A 114 1.29 1.23 -11.74
CA VAL A 114 2.70 1.24 -12.14
C VAL A 114 3.00 0.17 -13.18
N GLU A 115 3.70 0.55 -14.26
CA GLU A 115 4.25 -0.37 -15.28
C GLU A 115 5.76 -0.61 -15.11
N SER A 116 6.51 0.41 -14.72
CA SER A 116 7.94 0.33 -14.39
C SER A 116 8.25 1.16 -13.16
N TYR A 117 9.11 0.64 -12.29
CA TYR A 117 9.51 1.31 -11.06
C TYR A 117 10.65 2.33 -11.26
N GLU A 118 11.40 2.26 -12.36
CA GLU A 118 12.60 3.07 -12.60
C GLU A 118 12.30 4.58 -12.55
N ILE A 119 11.14 5.00 -13.08
CA ILE A 119 10.72 6.41 -13.07
C ILE A 119 10.48 6.96 -11.66
N TYR A 120 10.28 6.08 -10.67
CA TYR A 120 10.01 6.44 -9.28
C TYR A 120 11.25 6.38 -8.38
N TYR A 121 12.42 6.00 -8.89
CA TYR A 121 13.64 5.93 -8.06
C TYR A 121 13.95 7.24 -7.32
N PRO A 122 13.83 8.44 -7.94
CA PRO A 122 14.01 9.69 -7.21
C PRO A 122 12.99 9.88 -6.07
N VAL A 123 11.75 9.38 -6.26
CA VAL A 123 10.69 9.42 -5.25
C VAL A 123 11.04 8.48 -4.09
N PHE A 124 11.51 7.27 -4.39
CA PHE A 124 11.92 6.29 -3.38
C PHE A 124 13.13 6.75 -2.57
N GLU A 125 14.11 7.39 -3.20
CA GLU A 125 15.24 8.00 -2.50
C GLU A 125 14.75 9.08 -1.52
N ALA A 126 13.81 9.93 -1.92
CA ALA A 126 13.21 10.91 -1.01
C ALA A 126 12.39 10.24 0.11
N MET A 127 11.69 9.15 -0.17
CA MET A 127 10.94 8.40 0.85
C MET A 127 11.87 7.77 1.88
N GLU A 128 13.00 7.22 1.44
CA GLU A 128 14.04 6.68 2.31
C GLU A 128 14.61 7.77 3.21
N GLN A 129 14.99 8.92 2.65
CA GLN A 129 15.50 10.07 3.41
C GLN A 129 14.51 10.59 4.45
N GLU A 130 13.22 10.61 4.13
CA GLU A 130 12.14 11.10 5.01
C GLU A 130 11.54 10.01 5.92
N ASN A 131 12.08 8.78 5.85
CA ASN A 131 11.57 7.62 6.56
C ASN A 131 10.05 7.44 6.37
N LEU A 132 9.62 7.40 5.10
CA LEU A 132 8.26 7.06 4.68
C LEU A 132 8.17 5.61 4.24
N VAL A 133 7.05 4.97 4.53
CA VAL A 133 6.82 3.57 4.18
C VAL A 133 6.42 3.46 2.70
N LEU A 134 7.09 2.58 1.95
CA LEU A 134 6.62 2.12 0.64
C LEU A 134 5.79 0.86 0.81
N ASN A 135 4.50 0.92 0.49
CA ASN A 135 3.62 -0.23 0.48
C ASN A 135 3.49 -0.76 -0.95
N LEU A 136 3.70 -2.07 -1.13
CA LEU A 136 3.60 -2.71 -2.44
C LEU A 136 2.38 -3.62 -2.48
N HIS A 137 1.52 -3.43 -3.48
CA HIS A 137 0.62 -4.49 -3.91
C HIS A 137 1.43 -5.44 -4.80
N GLY A 138 2.08 -6.43 -4.17
CA GLY A 138 3.11 -7.28 -4.79
C GLY A 138 2.55 -8.34 -5.73
N GLU A 139 1.91 -7.94 -6.81
CA GLU A 139 1.42 -8.83 -7.87
C GLU A 139 2.03 -8.44 -9.21
N VAL A 140 2.29 -9.44 -10.06
CA VAL A 140 2.70 -9.21 -11.45
C VAL A 140 1.45 -9.28 -12.33
N PRO A 141 1.20 -8.29 -13.20
CA PRO A 141 0.07 -8.36 -14.12
C PRO A 141 0.12 -9.63 -14.99
N SER A 142 -1.03 -10.26 -15.20
CA SER A 142 -1.17 -11.53 -15.94
C SER A 142 -0.68 -11.47 -17.40
N THR A 143 -0.41 -10.28 -17.91
CA THR A 143 0.14 -10.02 -19.25
C THR A 143 1.64 -10.25 -19.34
N GLN A 144 2.35 -10.36 -18.22
CA GLN A 144 3.79 -10.63 -18.17
C GLN A 144 4.03 -12.14 -17.98
N THR A 145 4.51 -12.81 -19.03
CA THR A 145 4.83 -14.24 -18.96
C THR A 145 6.11 -14.46 -18.16
N GLY A 146 6.11 -15.40 -17.22
CA GLY A 146 7.33 -15.96 -16.62
C GLY A 146 7.87 -15.29 -15.35
N VAL A 147 7.20 -14.29 -14.76
CA VAL A 147 7.62 -13.72 -13.46
C VAL A 147 6.42 -13.66 -12.51
N SER A 148 6.50 -14.39 -11.40
CA SER A 148 5.62 -14.29 -10.25
C SER A 148 6.48 -13.95 -9.03
N VAL A 149 5.91 -13.28 -8.02
CA VAL A 149 6.59 -13.04 -6.73
C VAL A 149 7.03 -14.36 -6.06
N PHE A 150 6.42 -15.49 -6.45
CA PHE A 150 6.78 -16.84 -6.03
C PHE A 150 7.59 -17.65 -7.05
N SER A 151 7.89 -17.13 -8.24
CA SER A 151 8.74 -17.88 -9.18
C SER A 151 10.20 -17.71 -8.79
N THR A 152 10.69 -18.60 -7.92
CA THR A 152 12.13 -18.85 -7.82
C THR A 152 12.59 -19.25 -9.21
N THR A 153 13.59 -18.54 -9.72
CA THR A 153 14.29 -18.80 -10.97
C THR A 153 14.32 -20.28 -11.32
N ARG A 154 13.55 -20.68 -12.34
CA ARG A 154 13.85 -21.91 -13.07
C ARG A 154 14.96 -21.56 -14.06
N THR A 155 16.16 -21.32 -13.53
CA THR A 155 17.36 -21.39 -14.36
C THR A 155 17.41 -22.83 -14.85
N SER A 156 17.09 -23.06 -16.10
CA SER A 156 17.28 -24.35 -16.76
C SER A 156 18.78 -24.63 -16.80
N LEU A 157 19.29 -25.31 -15.78
CA LEU A 157 20.56 -26.03 -15.86
C LEU A 157 20.30 -27.38 -16.57
N SER A 158 21.24 -27.76 -17.42
CA SER A 158 21.27 -28.89 -18.38
C SER A 158 20.48 -28.62 -19.68
N GLN A 159 21.07 -28.70 -20.88
CA GLN A 159 21.98 -29.73 -21.40
C GLN A 159 23.05 -29.14 -22.36
N ASP A 160 24.31 -29.03 -21.94
CA ASP A 160 25.45 -28.85 -22.88
C ASP A 160 26.75 -29.53 -22.40
N PHE A 161 26.68 -30.46 -21.44
CA PHE A 161 27.88 -31.03 -20.80
C PHE A 161 28.08 -32.55 -20.93
N TYR A 162 27.37 -33.22 -21.86
CA TYR A 162 27.67 -34.61 -22.24
C TYR A 162 27.57 -34.75 -23.77
N GLY A 163 28.62 -34.32 -24.46
CA GLY A 163 28.77 -34.45 -25.92
C GLY A 163 30.16 -34.91 -26.34
N GLY A 164 30.88 -35.63 -25.48
CA GLY A 164 32.19 -36.18 -25.80
C GLY A 164 32.55 -37.23 -24.80
N LEU A 165 32.28 -38.49 -25.15
CA LEU A 165 32.96 -39.74 -24.75
C LEU A 165 32.00 -40.90 -25.08
N GLU A 166 32.08 -41.41 -26.31
CA GLU A 166 31.94 -42.82 -26.72
C GLU A 166 31.86 -42.91 -28.25
N GLY A 167 32.79 -43.67 -28.86
CA GLY A 167 32.70 -44.20 -30.23
C GLY A 167 33.52 -43.50 -31.29
#